data_AF-A0A963JSS4-F1
#
_entry.id   AF-A0A963JSS4-F1
#
_cell.length_a   1.000
_cell.length_b   1.000
_cell.length_c   1.000
_cell.angle_alpha   90.00
_cell.angle_beta   90.00
_cell.angle_gamma   90.00
#
_symmetry.space_group_name_H-M   'P 1'
#
loop_
_entity.id
_entity.type
_entity.pdbx_description
1 polymer ?
#
loop_
_entity_poly.entity_id
_entity_poly.type
_entity_poly.pdbx_seq_one_letter_code
_entity_poly.pdbx_strand_id
1 'polypeptide(L)'
;NYLTMMGDVMQRTAGLRRPGAAALDLAYVAAGYTDGFFETGLNIWDVAAGSLLVTEAGGLVGNFTGESDFLEQKECLAGSPRIYGQLVQILGKYSKFAGAGDKAALRQAAEEPAAEAADETPASDDTGADEDANF
;
A
#
# COMPACT_ATOMS: atom_id res chain seq x y z
N ASN A 1 5.52 16.09 -0.65
CA ASN A 1 5.00 16.71 0.58
C ASN A 1 4.60 15.57 1.51
N TYR A 2 5.23 15.46 2.70
CA TYR A 2 5.02 14.32 3.61
C TYR A 2 3.58 14.25 4.15
N LEU A 3 2.95 15.40 4.39
CA LEU A 3 1.56 15.43 4.88
C LEU A 3 0.56 14.90 3.85
N THR A 4 0.80 15.15 2.57
CA THR A 4 -0.02 14.58 1.48
C THR A 4 0.13 13.07 1.40
N MET A 5 1.35 12.55 1.52
CA MET A 5 1.61 11.11 1.58
C MET A 5 0.90 10.45 2.75
N MET A 6 1.00 11.05 3.94
CA MET A 6 0.29 10.59 5.12
C MET A 6 -1.23 10.61 4.89
N GLY A 7 -1.77 11.67 4.30
CA GLY A 7 -3.20 11.79 3.97
C GLY A 7 -3.71 10.66 3.05
N ASP A 8 -2.96 10.33 2.01
CA ASP A 8 -3.32 9.26 1.07
C ASP A 8 -3.33 7.88 1.74
N VAL A 9 -2.38 7.61 2.64
CA VAL A 9 -2.36 6.35 3.41
C VAL A 9 -3.45 6.33 4.48
N MET A 10 -3.74 7.46 5.13
CA MET A 10 -4.81 7.58 6.13
C MET A 10 -6.18 7.19 5.57
N GLN A 11 -6.46 7.52 4.30
CA GLN A 11 -7.75 7.17 3.67
C GLN A 11 -7.93 5.66 3.43
N ARG A 12 -6.85 4.89 3.43
CA ARG A 12 -6.83 3.45 3.09
C ARG A 12 -6.50 2.54 4.27
N THR A 13 -6.31 3.12 5.45
CA THR A 13 -5.90 2.41 6.66
C THR A 13 -6.84 2.75 7.82
N ALA A 14 -6.94 1.87 8.82
CA ALA A 14 -7.74 2.15 10.02
C ALA A 14 -7.14 3.26 10.90
N GLY A 15 -5.84 3.51 10.76
CA GLY A 15 -5.15 4.61 11.42
C GLY A 15 -3.64 4.53 11.25
N LEU A 16 -3.00 5.68 11.45
CA LEU A 16 -1.55 5.83 11.44
C LEU A 16 -1.01 6.06 12.85
N ARG A 17 0.24 5.66 13.08
CA ARG A 17 0.96 5.82 14.34
C ARG A 17 2.32 6.45 14.06
N ARG A 18 2.76 7.34 14.95
CA ARG A 18 4.04 8.07 14.87
C ARG A 18 4.68 8.16 16.28
N PRO A 19 5.20 7.04 16.82
CA PRO A 19 5.81 7.02 18.15
C PRO A 19 7.18 7.73 18.20
N GLY A 20 7.79 8.02 17.05
CA GLY A 20 8.98 8.87 16.95
C GLY A 20 10.33 8.14 16.93
N ALA A 21 10.33 6.81 16.75
CA ALA A 21 11.56 6.01 16.65
C ALA A 21 11.42 4.93 15.57
N ALA A 22 12.07 5.12 14.42
CA ALA A 22 11.98 4.21 13.28
C ALA A 22 12.39 2.77 13.60
N ALA A 23 13.43 2.58 14.42
CA ALA A 23 13.86 1.25 14.85
C ALA A 23 12.76 0.52 15.65
N LEU A 24 12.01 1.24 16.48
CA LEU A 24 10.89 0.67 17.24
C LEU A 24 9.69 0.39 16.33
N ASP A 25 9.41 1.28 15.37
CA ASP A 25 8.34 1.09 14.38
C ASP A 25 8.57 -0.17 13.54
N LEU A 26 9.81 -0.41 13.09
CA LEU A 26 10.17 -1.63 12.37
C LEU A 26 10.04 -2.88 13.25
N ALA A 27 10.41 -2.80 14.53
CA ALA A 27 10.20 -3.89 15.47
C ALA A 27 8.71 -4.20 15.70
N TYR A 28 7.85 -3.18 15.68
CA TYR A 28 6.39 -3.36 15.76
C TYR A 28 5.81 -4.02 14.51
N VAL A 29 6.35 -3.70 13.33
CA VAL A 29 5.99 -4.42 12.10
C VAL A 29 6.41 -5.89 12.19
N ALA A 30 7.64 -6.16 12.62
CA ALA A 30 8.14 -7.53 12.79
C ALA A 30 7.33 -8.33 13.83
N ALA A 31 6.86 -7.67 14.91
CA ALA A 31 6.02 -8.28 15.94
C ALA A 31 4.53 -8.39 15.54
N GLY A 32 4.11 -7.82 14.40
CA GLY A 32 2.72 -7.81 13.95
C GLY A 32 1.80 -6.87 14.72
N TYR A 33 2.35 -5.88 15.45
CA TYR A 33 1.56 -4.82 16.09
C TYR A 33 1.09 -3.76 15.09
N THR A 34 1.83 -3.58 14.01
CA THR A 34 1.47 -2.71 12.89
C THR A 34 1.67 -3.47 11.57
N ASP A 35 0.81 -3.20 10.58
CA ASP A 35 0.84 -3.93 9.30
C ASP A 35 1.93 -3.43 8.35
N GLY A 36 2.43 -2.21 8.56
CA GLY A 36 3.46 -1.61 7.75
C GLY A 36 4.03 -0.32 8.35
N PHE A 37 5.13 0.13 7.78
CA PHE A 37 5.90 1.30 8.16
C PHE A 37 6.40 2.01 6.91
N PHE A 38 6.33 3.34 6.88
CA PHE A 38 6.95 4.16 5.84
C PHE A 38 7.50 5.46 6.41
N GLU A 39 8.69 5.87 5.98
CA GLU A 39 9.27 7.15 6.39
C GLU A 39 10.35 7.60 5.39
N THR A 40 10.64 8.90 5.39
CA THR A 40 11.71 9.51 4.57
C THR A 40 12.73 10.21 5.45
N GLY A 41 13.98 10.29 5.00
CA GLY A 41 15.05 10.98 5.72
C GLY A 41 15.70 10.18 6.85
N LEU A 42 15.52 8.85 6.87
CA LEU A 42 16.16 7.97 7.85
C LEU A 42 17.65 7.80 7.55
N ASN A 43 18.44 7.58 8.59
CA ASN A 43 19.83 7.15 8.42
C ASN A 43 19.91 5.62 8.47
N ILE A 44 21.02 5.08 7.96
CA ILE A 44 21.25 3.62 7.89
C ILE A 44 21.10 2.96 9.27
N TRP A 45 21.61 3.60 10.32
CA TRP A 45 21.52 3.06 11.70
C TRP A 45 20.10 3.05 12.26
N ASP A 46 19.19 3.88 11.75
CA ASP A 46 17.79 3.90 12.20
C ASP A 46 17.00 2.70 11.68
N VAL A 47 17.46 2.10 10.56
CA VAL A 47 16.73 1.07 9.81
C VAL A 47 17.41 -0.29 9.82
N ALA A 48 18.75 -0.35 9.81
CA ALA A 48 19.50 -1.58 9.57
C ALA A 48 19.07 -2.75 10.47
N ALA A 49 19.02 -2.55 11.79
CA ALA A 49 18.59 -3.58 12.73
C ALA A 49 17.12 -3.99 12.52
N GLY A 50 16.23 -3.00 12.36
CA GLY A 50 14.80 -3.25 12.16
C GLY A 50 14.49 -3.97 10.85
N SER A 51 15.24 -3.69 9.78
CA SER A 51 15.07 -4.36 8.48
C SER A 51 15.34 -5.85 8.55
N LEU A 52 16.33 -6.26 9.34
CA LEU A 52 16.61 -7.68 9.59
C LEU A 52 15.47 -8.33 10.39
N LEU A 53 14.98 -7.67 11.45
CA LEU A 53 13.86 -8.16 12.24
C LEU A 53 12.62 -8.41 11.37
N VAL A 54 12.26 -7.46 10.51
CA VAL A 54 11.10 -7.58 9.62
C VAL A 54 11.28 -8.74 8.63
N THR A 55 12.48 -8.86 8.04
CA THR A 55 12.77 -9.90 7.05
C THR A 55 12.72 -11.31 7.67
N GLU A 56 13.30 -11.49 8.86
CA GLU A 56 13.26 -12.76 9.61
C GLU A 56 11.84 -13.11 10.10
N ALA A 57 11.00 -12.11 10.33
CA ALA A 57 9.57 -12.29 10.62
C ALA A 57 8.74 -12.64 9.36
N GLY A 58 9.35 -12.73 8.18
CA GLY A 58 8.68 -13.01 6.90
C GLY A 58 8.03 -11.78 6.25
N GLY A 59 8.36 -10.58 6.72
CA GLY A 59 7.97 -9.32 6.10
C GLY A 59 8.88 -8.92 4.94
N LEU A 60 8.50 -7.87 4.24
CA LEU A 60 9.25 -7.27 3.15
C LEU A 60 9.72 -5.87 3.54
N VAL A 61 10.92 -5.49 3.09
CA VAL A 61 11.52 -4.17 3.31
C VAL A 61 12.12 -3.69 1.99
N GLY A 62 11.88 -2.42 1.65
CA GLY A 62 12.46 -1.76 0.48
C GLY A 62 12.18 -0.27 0.51
N ASN A 63 12.43 0.42 -0.60
CA ASN A 63 12.11 1.84 -0.73
C ASN A 63 10.64 2.02 -1.16
N PHE A 64 10.24 3.24 -1.49
CA PHE A 64 8.86 3.51 -1.94
C PHE A 64 8.53 2.94 -3.33
N THR A 65 9.52 2.55 -4.13
CA THR A 65 9.30 1.85 -5.41
C THR A 65 9.36 0.33 -5.28
N GLY A 66 9.66 -0.20 -4.09
CA GLY A 66 9.82 -1.64 -3.86
C GLY A 66 11.23 -2.18 -4.11
N GLU A 67 12.21 -1.32 -4.36
CA GLU A 67 13.61 -1.68 -4.60
C GLU A 67 14.40 -1.83 -3.28
N SER A 68 15.52 -2.56 -3.34
CA SER A 68 16.36 -2.84 -2.17
C SER A 68 17.21 -1.67 -1.66
N ASP A 69 17.25 -0.54 -2.38
CA ASP A 69 18.17 0.58 -2.09
C ASP A 69 17.68 1.52 -0.97
N PHE A 70 16.84 1.02 -0.06
CA PHE A 70 16.17 1.80 1.00
C PHE A 70 17.14 2.42 2.01
N LEU A 71 18.29 1.79 2.24
CA LEU A 71 19.32 2.29 3.16
C LEU A 71 20.03 3.54 2.62
N GLU A 72 20.27 3.58 1.31
CA GLU A 72 21.02 4.66 0.66
C GLU A 72 20.11 5.83 0.28
N GLN A 73 18.88 5.51 -0.15
CA GLN A 73 17.90 6.49 -0.60
C GLN A 73 17.19 7.21 0.56
N LYS A 74 17.39 6.76 1.80
CA LYS A 74 16.72 7.33 2.99
C LYS A 74 15.20 7.29 2.88
N GLU A 75 14.66 6.34 2.11
CA GLU A 75 13.23 6.07 1.99
C GLU A 75 13.05 4.61 2.39
N CYS A 76 12.31 4.37 3.47
CA CYS A 76 12.09 3.02 3.96
C CYS A 76 10.61 2.72 3.96
N LEU A 77 10.25 1.58 3.39
CA LEU A 77 8.95 0.94 3.42
C LEU A 77 9.13 -0.48 3.94
N ALA A 78 8.35 -0.86 4.94
CA ALA A 78 8.31 -2.21 5.46
C ALA A 78 6.87 -2.66 5.69
N GLY A 79 6.59 -3.96 5.61
CA GLY A 79 5.26 -4.48 5.92
C GLY A 79 5.12 -5.98 5.64
N SER A 80 3.95 -6.51 5.98
CA SER A 80 3.61 -7.89 5.61
C SER A 80 3.49 -8.03 4.07
N PRO A 81 3.77 -9.21 3.48
CA PRO A 81 3.75 -9.39 2.03
C PRO A 81 2.45 -8.94 1.35
N ARG A 82 1.30 -9.12 2.04
CA ARG A 82 -0.02 -8.74 1.53
C ARG A 82 -0.24 -7.22 1.46
N ILE A 83 0.37 -6.47 2.38
CA ILE A 83 0.20 -5.02 2.51
C ILE A 83 1.31 -4.26 1.79
N TYR A 84 2.52 -4.83 1.73
CA TYR A 84 3.69 -4.22 1.11
C TYR A 84 3.41 -3.74 -0.32
N GLY A 85 2.87 -4.61 -1.18
CA GLY A 85 2.54 -4.26 -2.56
C GLY A 85 1.52 -3.12 -2.66
N GLN A 86 0.52 -3.08 -1.77
CA GLN A 86 -0.47 -2.00 -1.74
C GLN A 86 0.17 -0.67 -1.33
N LEU A 87 1.10 -0.70 -0.36
CA LEU A 87 1.83 0.49 0.07
C LEU A 87 2.76 1.00 -1.03
N VAL A 88 3.46 0.14 -1.78
CA VAL A 88 4.28 0.56 -2.93
C VAL A 88 3.44 1.33 -3.96
N GLN A 89 2.24 0.85 -4.29
CA GLN A 89 1.35 1.53 -5.24
C GLN A 89 0.95 2.94 -4.78
N ILE A 90 0.73 3.12 -3.48
CA ILE A 90 0.36 4.42 -2.90
C ILE A 90 1.58 5.34 -2.81
N LEU A 91 2.71 4.80 -2.36
CA LEU A 91 3.89 5.56 -1.97
C LEU A 91 4.86 5.85 -3.11
N GLY A 92 4.89 5.03 -4.16
CA GLY A 92 5.86 5.14 -5.25
C GLY A 92 5.86 6.51 -5.94
N LYS A 93 4.69 7.14 -6.09
CA LYS A 93 4.57 8.51 -6.64
C LYS A 93 5.25 9.59 -5.80
N TYR A 94 5.50 9.32 -4.51
CA TYR A 94 6.19 10.24 -3.60
C TYR A 94 7.69 9.98 -3.50
N SER A 95 8.20 8.90 -4.10
CA SER A 95 9.63 8.63 -4.11
C SER A 95 10.40 9.72 -4.85
N LYS A 96 11.50 10.15 -4.26
CA LYS A 96 12.45 11.06 -4.92
C LYS A 96 13.30 10.33 -5.96
N PHE A 97 13.41 9.00 -5.85
CA PHE A 97 14.31 8.16 -6.63
C PHE A 97 13.60 7.35 -7.70
N ALA A 98 12.26 7.30 -7.69
CA ALA A 98 11.51 6.79 -8.83
C ALA A 98 11.90 7.54 -10.12
N GLY A 99 12.29 6.79 -11.15
CA GLY A 99 12.58 7.33 -12.47
C GLY A 99 11.34 8.04 -13.03
N ALA A 100 11.54 8.96 -13.97
CA ALA A 100 10.43 9.66 -14.62
C ALA A 100 9.45 8.68 -15.32
N GLY A 101 9.95 7.54 -15.80
CA GLY A 101 9.14 6.43 -16.34
C GLY A 101 8.31 5.71 -15.28
N ASP A 102 8.90 5.43 -14.10
CA ASP A 102 8.22 4.71 -13.01
C ASP A 102 7.10 5.56 -12.41
N LYS A 103 7.33 6.87 -12.26
CA LYS A 103 6.31 7.83 -11.79
C LYS A 103 5.12 7.94 -12.75
N ALA A 104 5.37 7.85 -14.06
CA ALA A 104 4.32 7.91 -15.08
C ALA A 104 3.50 6.61 -15.13
N ALA A 105 4.18 5.45 -15.09
CA ALA A 105 3.53 4.14 -15.06
C ALA A 105 2.67 3.93 -13.80
N LEU A 106 3.17 4.34 -12.63
CA LEU A 106 2.42 4.27 -11.36
C LEU A 106 1.21 5.21 -11.35
N ARG A 107 1.29 6.38 -12.00
CA ARG A 107 0.15 7.28 -12.15
C ARG A 107 -0.93 6.68 -13.05
N GLN A 108 -0.53 6.08 -14.18
CA GLN A 108 -1.47 5.36 -15.06
C GLN A 108 -2.12 4.17 -14.34
N ALA A 109 -1.34 3.36 -13.60
CA ALA A 109 -1.87 2.23 -12.83
C ALA A 109 -2.78 2.64 -11.66
N ALA A 110 -2.58 3.83 -11.07
CA ALA A 110 -3.46 4.35 -10.03
C ALA A 110 -4.76 4.96 -10.59
N GLU A 111 -4.79 5.33 -11.87
CA GLU A 111 -5.97 5.85 -12.58
C GLU A 111 -6.86 4.70 -13.11
N GLU A 112 -6.34 3.48 -13.27
CA GLU A 112 -7.08 2.26 -13.62
C GLU A 112 -7.15 1.28 -12.42
N PRO A 113 -8.10 1.45 -11.48
CA PRO A 113 -9.12 0.41 -11.37
C PRO A 113 -10.46 0.96 -10.82
N ALA A 114 -11.41 1.21 -11.72
CA ALA A 114 -12.83 1.40 -11.37
C ALA A 114 -13.81 0.96 -12.48
N ALA A 115 -13.33 0.63 -13.68
CA ALA A 115 -14.19 0.45 -14.85
C ALA A 115 -14.75 -0.97 -15.06
N GLU A 116 -14.27 -1.99 -14.35
CA GLU A 116 -14.59 -3.39 -14.68
C GLU A 116 -15.56 -4.10 -13.71
N ALA A 117 -16.18 -3.39 -12.77
CA ALA A 117 -17.15 -3.98 -11.81
C ALA A 117 -18.61 -3.55 -12.04
N ALA A 118 -18.94 -2.98 -13.20
CA ALA A 118 -20.28 -2.47 -13.48
C ALA A 118 -20.76 -2.87 -14.88
N ASP A 119 -20.82 -4.17 -15.18
CA ASP A 119 -21.72 -4.67 -16.22
C ASP A 119 -22.08 -6.13 -15.96
N GLU A 120 -23.08 -6.34 -15.10
CA GLU A 120 -23.98 -7.51 -15.13
C GLU A 120 -25.13 -7.25 -14.15
N THR A 121 -26.07 -6.40 -14.54
CA THR A 121 -27.44 -6.47 -14.02
C THR A 121 -28.30 -6.98 -15.17
N PRO A 122 -28.79 -8.23 -15.18
CA PRO A 122 -29.83 -8.57 -16.13
C PRO A 122 -31.09 -7.84 -15.66
N ALA A 123 -31.52 -6.89 -16.50
CA ALA A 123 -32.77 -6.19 -16.38
C ALA A 123 -33.93 -7.19 -16.25
N SER A 124 -34.81 -6.90 -15.31
CA SER A 124 -36.12 -7.53 -15.16
C SER A 124 -37.00 -7.15 -16.36
N ASP A 125 -37.26 -8.11 -17.25
CA ASP A 125 -38.36 -7.99 -18.22
C ASP A 125 -39.63 -8.57 -17.59
N ASP A 126 -40.42 -7.65 -17.05
CA ASP A 126 -41.85 -7.81 -16.78
C ASP A 126 -42.59 -7.82 -18.13
N THR A 127 -43.05 -8.99 -18.54
CA THR A 127 -44.10 -9.12 -19.55
C THR A 127 -45.16 -10.08 -19.02
N GLY A 128 -46.28 -9.49 -18.59
CA GLY A 128 -47.48 -10.21 -18.21
C GLY A 128 -48.10 -10.97 -19.39
N ALA A 129 -48.60 -12.15 -19.09
CA ALA A 129 -49.72 -12.76 -19.77
C ALA A 129 -50.48 -13.63 -18.75
N ASP A 130 -51.73 -13.24 -18.53
CA ASP A 130 -52.78 -14.04 -17.90
C ASP A 130 -52.92 -15.41 -18.60
N GLU A 131 -53.30 -16.42 -17.82
CA GLU A 131 -54.26 -17.52 -18.13
C GLU A 131 -53.89 -18.85 -17.44
N ASP A 132 -54.75 -19.20 -16.47
CA ASP A 132 -55.38 -20.51 -16.27
C ASP A 132 -54.59 -21.76 -15.78
N ALA A 133 -55.18 -22.31 -14.71
CA ALA A 133 -55.42 -23.73 -14.43
C ALA A 133 -54.41 -24.55 -13.58
N ASN A 134 -54.88 -24.86 -12.35
CA ASN A 134 -55.18 -26.21 -11.85
C ASN A 134 -54.37 -26.75 -10.64
N PHE A 135 -55.15 -27.17 -9.63
CA PHE A 135 -54.86 -27.88 -8.36
C PHE A 135 -54.23 -27.14 -7.18
#